data_AF-A0A2M7A1L0-F1
#
_entry.id   AF-A0A2M7A1L0-F1
#
_cell.length_a   1.000
_cell.length_b   1.000
_cell.length_c   1.000
_cell.angle_alpha   90.00
_cell.angle_beta   90.00
_cell.angle_gamma   90.00
#
_symmetry.space_group_name_H-M   'P 1'
#
loop_
_entity.id
_entity.type
_entity.pdbx_description
1 polymer ?
#
loop_
_entity_poly.entity_id
_entity_poly.type
_entity_poly.pdbx_seq_one_letter_code
_entity_poly.pdbx_strand_id
1 'polypeptide(L)'
;MLDMLRQTCSSMDLLFLSKRITYHVSAASDMSSVFADPEKIQSVVTELLRRIVKRMPHGSMVNISLNEVSMRNGRGIEISLSGVDESESGKNLTTFLQELFGEGIGGSSSSLFACRESIISQGGQLSVDLPKPQQPVFKVVLPTVGTSSLAISEQRTFKYDISITNIANLRKRFGIKKSCVFVSQIENYVRALVRHPIDIVMSVPARGVITAIYDTSEGTANSVASRISKRLGTEEFRIGKKIVDVKFKYHLTSLPHAVLGKGK
;
A
#
# COMPACT_ATOMS: atom_id res chain seq x y z
N MET A 1 -16.01 16.93 -1.70
CA MET A 1 -15.42 15.61 -1.37
C MET A 1 -15.88 15.09 -0.01
N LEU A 2 -15.88 15.90 1.05
CA LEU A 2 -16.43 15.50 2.35
C LEU A 2 -17.89 15.02 2.26
N ASP A 3 -18.73 15.73 1.51
CA ASP A 3 -20.14 15.35 1.34
C ASP A 3 -20.32 14.01 0.64
N MET A 4 -19.49 13.72 -0.38
CA MET A 4 -19.46 12.41 -1.05
C MET A 4 -19.11 11.29 -0.06
N LEU A 5 -18.14 11.51 0.85
CA LEU A 5 -17.80 10.52 1.88
C LEU A 5 -18.93 10.33 2.89
N ARG A 6 -19.57 11.42 3.33
CA ARG A 6 -20.74 11.35 4.22
C ARG A 6 -21.89 10.58 3.56
N GLN A 7 -22.16 10.86 2.29
CA GLN A 7 -23.18 10.15 1.51
C GLN A 7 -22.83 8.66 1.35
N THR A 8 -21.55 8.35 1.12
CA THR A 8 -21.07 6.96 1.01
C THR A 8 -21.20 6.23 2.35
N CYS A 9 -20.88 6.88 3.47
CA CYS A 9 -21.07 6.28 4.79
C CYS A 9 -22.56 6.07 5.08
N SER A 10 -23.39 7.06 4.77
CA SER A 10 -24.86 6.99 4.99
C SER A 10 -25.48 5.85 4.17
N SER A 11 -25.06 5.64 2.93
CA SER A 11 -25.55 4.52 2.11
C SER A 11 -25.12 3.15 2.63
N MET A 12 -24.12 3.11 3.52
CA MET A 12 -23.61 1.91 4.18
C MET A 12 -24.10 1.74 5.63
N ASP A 13 -25.01 2.60 6.12
CA ASP A 13 -25.46 2.59 7.52
C ASP A 13 -26.02 1.23 7.95
N LEU A 14 -26.81 0.56 7.10
CA LEU A 14 -27.32 -0.79 7.41
C LEU A 14 -26.20 -1.81 7.63
N LEU A 15 -25.12 -1.71 6.86
CA LEU A 15 -23.96 -2.59 7.01
C LEU A 15 -23.23 -2.30 8.32
N PHE A 16 -23.02 -1.02 8.65
CA PHE A 16 -22.41 -0.62 9.91
C PHE A 16 -23.24 -1.07 11.12
N LEU A 17 -24.56 -0.83 11.08
CA LEU A 17 -25.50 -1.21 12.14
C LEU A 17 -25.52 -2.72 12.37
N SER A 18 -25.52 -3.53 11.30
CA SER A 18 -25.52 -5.00 11.41
C SER A 18 -24.35 -5.54 12.23
N LYS A 19 -23.20 -4.85 12.20
CA LYS A 19 -22.00 -5.20 12.95
C LYS A 19 -21.73 -4.33 14.18
N ARG A 20 -22.62 -3.37 14.49
CA ARG A 20 -22.40 -2.34 15.53
C ARG A 20 -21.09 -1.58 15.33
N ILE A 21 -20.71 -1.36 14.08
CA ILE A 21 -19.50 -0.61 13.72
C ILE A 21 -19.83 0.88 13.75
N THR A 22 -18.92 1.66 14.32
CA THR A 22 -18.97 3.12 14.27
C THR A 22 -17.99 3.63 13.22
N TYR A 23 -18.22 4.82 12.67
CA TYR A 23 -17.28 5.48 11.78
C TYR A 23 -16.98 6.89 12.25
N HIS A 24 -15.74 7.31 12.06
CA HIS A 24 -15.28 8.67 12.35
C HIS A 24 -14.70 9.28 11.07
N VAL A 25 -15.29 10.39 10.62
CA VAL A 25 -14.83 11.15 9.45
C VAL A 25 -14.17 12.43 9.92
N SER A 26 -12.90 12.59 9.58
CA SER A 26 -12.10 13.78 9.85
C SER A 26 -11.62 14.38 8.53
N ALA A 27 -11.66 15.71 8.41
CA ALA A 27 -11.21 16.42 7.22
C ALA A 27 -10.57 17.74 7.62
N ALA A 28 -9.53 18.15 6.89
CA ALA A 28 -9.02 19.51 6.97
C ALA A 28 -10.09 20.52 6.50
N SER A 29 -10.14 21.71 7.12
CA SER A 29 -11.12 22.76 6.82
C SER A 29 -11.02 23.30 5.39
N ASP A 30 -9.80 23.39 4.88
CA ASP A 30 -9.49 24.12 3.64
C ASP A 30 -8.90 23.20 2.57
N MET A 31 -9.72 22.26 2.10
CA MET A 31 -9.29 21.33 1.05
C MET A 31 -9.50 21.90 -0.36
N SER A 32 -8.46 21.80 -1.18
CA SER A 32 -8.51 22.10 -2.61
C SER A 32 -9.53 21.21 -3.35
N SER A 33 -10.02 21.66 -4.50
CA SER A 33 -10.83 20.80 -5.38
C SER A 33 -9.97 19.68 -5.97
N VAL A 34 -10.52 18.47 -6.07
CA VAL A 34 -9.83 17.30 -6.66
C VAL A 34 -10.11 17.23 -8.16
N PHE A 35 -9.08 16.89 -8.94
CA PHE A 35 -9.18 16.57 -10.35
C PHE A 35 -9.46 15.07 -10.52
N ALA A 36 -10.71 14.67 -10.34
CA ALA A 36 -11.14 13.28 -10.46
C ALA A 36 -12.67 13.21 -10.67
N ASP A 37 -13.13 12.12 -11.26
CA ASP A 37 -14.54 11.82 -11.47
C ASP A 37 -15.19 11.38 -10.13
N PRO A 38 -16.12 12.17 -9.58
CA PRO A 38 -16.74 11.88 -8.28
C PRO A 38 -17.39 10.51 -8.19
N GLU A 39 -18.01 10.02 -9.27
CA GLU A 39 -18.72 8.73 -9.26
C GLU A 39 -17.73 7.57 -9.17
N LYS A 40 -16.61 7.66 -9.89
CA LYS A 40 -15.54 6.66 -9.82
C LYS A 40 -14.88 6.64 -8.45
N ILE A 41 -14.60 7.80 -7.87
CA ILE A 41 -14.03 7.89 -6.52
C ILE A 41 -15.00 7.29 -5.50
N GLN A 42 -16.28 7.63 -5.59
CA GLN A 42 -17.32 7.10 -4.71
C GLN A 42 -17.40 5.58 -4.79
N SER A 43 -17.35 5.01 -6.01
CA SER A 43 -17.32 3.56 -6.24
C SER A 43 -16.11 2.90 -5.57
N VAL A 44 -14.91 3.48 -5.75
CA VAL A 44 -13.67 3.00 -5.11
C VAL A 44 -13.77 3.03 -3.60
N VAL A 45 -14.18 4.17 -3.01
CA VAL A 45 -14.32 4.31 -1.57
C VAL A 45 -15.34 3.33 -1.01
N THR A 46 -16.47 3.15 -1.70
CA THR A 46 -17.53 2.19 -1.30
C THR A 46 -16.97 0.78 -1.22
N GLU A 47 -16.20 0.35 -2.23
CA GLU A 47 -15.63 -1.00 -2.27
C GLU A 47 -14.55 -1.20 -1.22
N LEU A 48 -13.68 -0.20 -1.00
CA LEU A 48 -12.67 -0.24 0.06
C LEU A 48 -13.32 -0.33 1.45
N LEU A 49 -14.34 0.50 1.72
CA LEU A 49 -15.10 0.46 2.98
C LEU A 49 -15.81 -0.88 3.17
N ARG A 50 -16.48 -1.40 2.13
CA ARG A 50 -17.16 -2.70 2.18
C ARG A 50 -16.17 -3.80 2.57
N ARG A 51 -14.97 -3.76 2.00
CA ARG A 51 -13.91 -4.72 2.30
C ARG A 51 -13.42 -4.62 3.74
N ILE A 52 -13.16 -3.41 4.23
CA ILE A 52 -12.77 -3.16 5.63
C ILE A 52 -13.85 -3.71 6.57
N VAL A 53 -15.09 -3.24 6.42
CA VAL A 53 -16.22 -3.60 7.28
C VAL A 53 -16.50 -5.10 7.31
N LYS A 54 -16.38 -5.78 6.16
CA LYS A 54 -16.56 -7.23 6.09
C LYS A 54 -15.60 -7.99 7.00
N ARG A 55 -14.39 -7.49 7.21
CA ARG A 55 -13.31 -8.12 8.00
C ARG A 55 -13.17 -7.57 9.42
N MET A 56 -13.95 -6.55 9.76
CA MET A 56 -13.90 -5.93 11.07
C MET A 56 -14.63 -6.73 12.16
N PRO A 57 -14.13 -6.66 13.42
CA PRO A 57 -14.85 -7.12 14.60
C PRO A 57 -16.20 -6.42 14.73
N HIS A 58 -17.13 -7.08 15.43
CA HIS A 58 -18.31 -6.40 15.95
C HIS A 58 -17.91 -5.31 16.97
N GLY A 59 -18.62 -4.17 16.96
CA GLY A 59 -18.38 -3.10 17.94
C GLY A 59 -17.11 -2.25 17.68
N SER A 60 -16.46 -2.42 16.53
CA SER A 60 -15.23 -1.72 16.17
C SER A 60 -15.48 -0.35 15.50
N MET A 61 -14.41 0.40 15.22
CA MET A 61 -14.47 1.74 14.63
C MET A 61 -13.67 1.84 13.33
N VAL A 62 -14.29 2.38 12.28
CA VAL A 62 -13.63 2.78 11.03
C VAL A 62 -13.19 4.24 11.15
N ASN A 63 -11.93 4.54 10.84
CA ASN A 63 -11.45 5.91 10.74
C ASN A 63 -11.27 6.28 9.26
N ILE A 64 -11.85 7.42 8.89
CA ILE A 64 -11.79 8.02 7.58
C ILE A 64 -11.18 9.41 7.75
N SER A 65 -10.06 9.68 7.09
CA SER A 65 -9.40 10.99 7.12
C SER A 65 -9.20 11.53 5.71
N LEU A 66 -9.37 12.85 5.55
CA LEU A 66 -8.97 13.58 4.35
C LEU A 66 -7.89 14.60 4.70
N ASN A 67 -6.75 14.49 4.02
CA ASN A 67 -5.60 15.35 4.22
C ASN A 67 -5.03 15.84 2.89
N GLU A 68 -4.56 17.08 2.84
CA GLU A 68 -3.75 17.56 1.71
C GLU A 68 -2.33 16.96 1.81
N VAL A 69 -1.82 16.44 0.70
CA VAL A 69 -0.52 15.79 0.62
C VAL A 69 0.27 16.28 -0.59
N SER A 70 1.59 16.25 -0.50
CA SER A 70 2.46 16.57 -1.62
C SER A 70 2.68 15.33 -2.49
N MET A 71 2.29 15.42 -3.77
CA MET A 71 2.59 14.45 -4.82
C MET A 71 3.82 14.89 -5.62
N ARG A 72 4.38 13.96 -6.41
CA ARG A 72 5.49 14.27 -7.33
C ARG A 72 5.14 15.40 -8.32
N ASN A 73 3.88 15.45 -8.76
CA ASN A 73 3.39 16.40 -9.77
C ASN A 73 2.64 17.60 -9.15
N GLY A 74 2.77 17.83 -7.85
CA GLY A 74 2.18 18.97 -7.14
C GLY A 74 1.37 18.56 -5.92
N ARG A 75 0.23 19.20 -5.68
CA ARG A 75 -0.63 18.93 -4.51
C ARG A 75 -1.68 17.87 -4.81
N GLY A 76 -1.95 17.02 -3.82
CA GLY A 76 -2.98 16.00 -3.87
C GLY A 76 -3.81 15.98 -2.60
N ILE A 77 -4.91 15.23 -2.65
CA ILE A 77 -5.74 14.92 -1.50
C ILE A 77 -5.64 13.43 -1.23
N GLU A 78 -5.24 13.08 -0.01
CA GLU A 78 -5.25 11.72 0.49
C GLU A 78 -6.55 11.44 1.24
N ILE A 79 -7.25 10.40 0.82
CA ILE A 79 -8.33 9.75 1.58
C ILE A 79 -7.71 8.53 2.25
N SER A 80 -7.59 8.56 3.58
CA SER A 80 -7.10 7.43 4.38
C SER A 80 -8.27 6.71 5.03
N LEU A 81 -8.40 5.40 4.77
CA LEU A 81 -9.44 4.52 5.33
C LEU A 81 -8.76 3.45 6.18
N SER A 82 -9.15 3.34 7.44
CA SER A 82 -8.54 2.36 8.36
C SER A 82 -9.57 1.71 9.28
N GLY A 83 -9.29 0.47 9.65
CA GLY A 83 -10.10 -0.32 10.57
C GLY A 83 -9.30 -1.49 11.11
N VAL A 84 -9.81 -2.11 12.17
CA VAL A 84 -9.22 -3.34 12.72
C VAL A 84 -9.63 -4.53 11.84
N ASP A 85 -8.67 -5.30 11.33
CA ASP A 85 -8.90 -6.51 10.55
C ASP A 85 -8.63 -7.73 11.45
N GLU A 86 -9.67 -8.51 11.77
CA GLU A 86 -9.55 -9.73 12.58
C GLU A 86 -8.90 -10.89 11.83
N SER A 87 -8.72 -10.78 10.51
CA SER A 87 -8.21 -11.88 9.72
C SER A 87 -6.77 -12.21 10.09
N GLU A 88 -6.53 -13.49 10.42
CA GLU A 88 -5.25 -13.94 10.94
C GLU A 88 -4.07 -13.69 9.97
N SER A 89 -3.14 -12.85 10.45
CA SER A 89 -1.68 -12.89 10.26
C SER A 89 -1.13 -13.25 8.86
N GLY A 90 -0.50 -12.27 8.19
CA GLY A 90 0.57 -12.44 7.18
C GLY A 90 0.25 -13.14 5.85
N LYS A 91 -0.42 -14.31 5.87
CA LYS A 91 -0.86 -15.05 4.67
C LYS A 91 -1.90 -14.24 3.88
N ASN A 92 -2.82 -13.58 4.60
CA ASN A 92 -3.80 -12.71 3.98
C ASN A 92 -3.17 -11.51 3.29
N LEU A 93 -1.98 -11.08 3.70
CA LEU A 93 -1.32 -9.91 3.11
C LEU A 93 -0.73 -10.23 1.73
N THR A 94 -0.10 -11.39 1.57
CA THR A 94 0.40 -11.81 0.25
C THR A 94 -0.74 -12.01 -0.73
N THR A 95 -1.81 -12.69 -0.31
CA THR A 95 -3.03 -12.82 -1.14
C THR A 95 -3.66 -11.46 -1.43
N PHE A 96 -3.65 -10.54 -0.45
CA PHE A 96 -4.13 -9.18 -0.64
C PHE A 96 -3.31 -8.41 -1.68
N LEU A 97 -1.97 -8.51 -1.66
CA LEU A 97 -1.12 -7.89 -2.68
C LEU A 97 -1.39 -8.47 -4.06
N GLN A 98 -1.54 -9.78 -4.13
CA GLN A 98 -1.90 -10.46 -5.37
C GLN A 98 -3.22 -9.94 -5.93
N GLU A 99 -4.21 -9.68 -5.08
CA GLU A 99 -5.47 -9.06 -5.46
C GLU A 99 -5.35 -7.58 -5.85
N LEU A 100 -4.48 -6.81 -5.20
CA LEU A 100 -4.30 -5.37 -5.48
C LEU A 100 -3.50 -5.12 -6.76
N PHE A 101 -2.51 -5.95 -7.05
CA PHE A 101 -1.58 -5.79 -8.19
C PHE A 101 -1.77 -6.83 -9.31
N GLY A 102 -2.73 -7.74 -9.18
CA GLY A 102 -3.02 -8.74 -10.20
C GLY A 102 -1.96 -9.85 -10.35
N GLU A 103 -1.18 -10.13 -9.31
CA GLU A 103 -0.21 -11.24 -9.32
C GLU A 103 -0.92 -12.59 -9.06
N GLY A 104 -1.09 -13.46 -10.06
CA GLY A 104 -1.66 -14.80 -9.84
C GLY A 104 -1.93 -15.62 -11.10
N ILE A 105 -2.05 -16.95 -10.94
CA ILE A 105 -2.44 -17.88 -12.00
C ILE A 105 -3.96 -17.74 -12.20
N GLY A 106 -4.38 -16.90 -13.15
CA GLY A 106 -5.77 -16.80 -13.59
C GLY A 106 -6.34 -15.40 -13.54
N GLY A 107 -5.95 -14.56 -14.50
CA GLY A 107 -6.69 -13.38 -14.97
C GLY A 107 -7.25 -12.44 -13.89
N SER A 108 -6.56 -11.31 -13.68
CA SER A 108 -6.91 -10.24 -12.74
C SER A 108 -8.40 -9.83 -12.80
N SER A 109 -9.18 -10.30 -11.83
CA SER A 109 -10.62 -10.00 -11.67
C SER A 109 -10.98 -9.63 -10.23
N SER A 110 -10.00 -9.19 -9.43
CA SER A 110 -10.27 -8.68 -8.08
C SER A 110 -10.86 -7.27 -8.14
N SER A 111 -11.83 -7.00 -7.26
CA SER A 111 -12.40 -5.66 -7.10
C SER A 111 -11.36 -4.63 -6.67
N LEU A 112 -10.30 -5.04 -5.96
CA LEU A 112 -9.20 -4.15 -5.57
C LEU A 112 -8.33 -3.73 -6.75
N PHE A 113 -8.02 -4.66 -7.64
CA PHE A 113 -7.29 -4.33 -8.87
C PHE A 113 -8.10 -3.32 -9.71
N ALA A 114 -9.41 -3.54 -9.86
CA ALA A 114 -10.28 -2.59 -10.55
C ALA A 114 -10.32 -1.21 -9.85
N CYS A 115 -10.34 -1.17 -8.51
CA CYS A 115 -10.25 0.06 -7.76
C CYS A 115 -8.93 0.79 -8.04
N ARG A 116 -7.80 0.07 -8.01
CA ARG A 116 -6.47 0.61 -8.29
C ARG A 116 -6.41 1.22 -9.69
N GLU A 117 -6.84 0.48 -10.71
CA GLU A 117 -6.83 0.96 -12.09
C GLU A 117 -7.73 2.19 -12.28
N SER A 118 -8.90 2.22 -11.63
CA SER A 118 -9.81 3.37 -11.65
C SER A 118 -9.14 4.63 -11.07
N ILE A 119 -8.39 4.50 -9.97
CA ILE A 119 -7.65 5.62 -9.37
C ILE A 119 -6.46 6.06 -10.23
N ILE A 120 -5.70 5.11 -10.80
CA ILE A 120 -4.55 5.42 -11.66
C ILE A 120 -4.99 6.09 -12.95
N SER A 121 -6.14 5.69 -13.53
CA SER A 121 -6.71 6.33 -14.72
C SER A 121 -7.05 7.81 -14.49
N GLN A 122 -7.17 8.24 -13.23
CA GLN A 122 -7.44 9.61 -12.82
C GLN A 122 -6.17 10.34 -12.35
N GLY A 123 -4.98 9.77 -12.57
CA GLY A 123 -3.70 10.33 -12.14
C GLY A 123 -3.46 10.23 -10.64
N GLY A 124 -4.24 9.41 -9.94
CA GLY A 124 -4.09 9.14 -8.51
C GLY A 124 -3.22 7.92 -8.21
N GLN A 125 -3.16 7.57 -6.93
CA GLN A 125 -2.44 6.41 -6.41
C GLN A 125 -3.30 5.70 -5.36
N LEU A 126 -3.34 4.37 -5.38
CA LEU A 126 -3.95 3.55 -4.34
C LEU A 126 -2.85 2.73 -3.65
N SER A 127 -2.59 3.03 -2.39
CA SER A 127 -1.59 2.35 -1.57
C SER A 127 -2.20 1.77 -0.30
N VAL A 128 -1.48 0.83 0.32
CA VAL A 128 -1.88 0.25 1.61
C VAL A 128 -0.70 0.24 2.54
N ASP A 129 -0.90 0.85 3.70
CA ASP A 129 0.05 0.86 4.80
C ASP A 129 -0.43 -0.08 5.92
N LEU A 130 0.51 -0.66 6.64
CA LEU A 130 0.24 -1.59 7.75
C LEU A 130 1.02 -1.14 8.99
N PRO A 131 0.61 -0.01 9.60
CA PRO A 131 1.28 0.51 10.80
C PRO A 131 1.26 -0.51 11.95
N LYS A 132 0.24 -1.38 12.00
CA LYS A 132 0.15 -2.51 12.94
C LYS A 132 -0.30 -3.78 12.22
N PRO A 133 0.04 -4.98 12.73
CA PRO A 133 -0.22 -6.28 12.08
C PRO A 133 -1.69 -6.63 11.74
N GLN A 134 -2.66 -5.79 12.08
CA GLN A 134 -4.10 -5.99 11.91
C GLN A 134 -4.84 -4.67 11.64
N GLN A 135 -4.13 -3.62 11.24
CA GLN A 135 -4.73 -2.30 11.01
C GLN A 135 -4.30 -1.80 9.64
N PRO A 136 -4.86 -2.34 8.55
CA PRO A 136 -4.60 -1.81 7.22
C PRO A 136 -5.12 -0.38 7.12
N VAL A 137 -4.29 0.48 6.54
CA VAL A 137 -4.64 1.85 6.17
C VAL A 137 -4.58 1.95 4.67
N PHE A 138 -5.74 1.96 4.02
CA PHE A 138 -5.86 2.21 2.60
C PHE A 138 -5.74 3.71 2.37
N LYS A 139 -4.84 4.10 1.47
CA LYS A 139 -4.59 5.50 1.13
C LYS A 139 -4.87 5.70 -0.35
N VAL A 140 -5.88 6.49 -0.64
CA VAL A 140 -6.22 6.93 -1.99
C VAL A 140 -5.71 8.36 -2.14
N VAL A 141 -4.72 8.58 -2.99
CA VAL A 141 -4.18 9.91 -3.26
C VAL A 141 -4.66 10.37 -4.62
N LEU A 142 -5.26 11.55 -4.70
CA LEU A 142 -5.82 12.12 -5.92
C LEU A 142 -5.23 13.50 -6.20
N PRO A 143 -4.96 13.87 -7.46
CA PRO A 143 -4.43 15.19 -7.80
C PRO A 143 -5.46 16.31 -7.58
N THR A 144 -4.99 17.52 -7.28
CA THR A 144 -5.84 18.71 -7.12
C THR A 144 -6.01 19.48 -8.45
N VAL A 145 -7.13 20.19 -8.62
CA VAL A 145 -7.37 21.06 -9.78
C VAL A 145 -6.28 22.13 -9.86
N GLY A 146 -5.55 22.17 -10.97
CA GLY A 146 -4.40 23.07 -11.17
C GLY A 146 -3.03 22.40 -11.04
N THR A 147 -2.96 21.13 -10.62
CA THR A 147 -1.77 20.31 -10.90
C THR A 147 -1.74 19.99 -12.39
N SER A 148 -0.60 20.29 -13.04
CA SER A 148 -0.44 20.10 -14.48
C SER A 148 -0.68 18.64 -14.84
N SER A 149 -1.69 18.39 -15.68
CA SER A 149 -2.09 17.10 -16.23
C SER A 149 -1.02 16.43 -17.13
N LEU A 150 0.17 17.04 -17.23
CA LEU A 150 1.21 16.69 -18.21
C LEU A 150 2.00 15.40 -17.93
N ALA A 151 1.58 14.58 -16.98
CA ALA A 151 2.14 13.25 -16.86
C ALA A 151 1.15 12.26 -16.25
N ILE A 152 0.14 11.86 -17.04
CA ILE A 152 -0.16 10.42 -17.11
C ILE A 152 1.08 9.77 -17.76
N SER A 153 2.20 9.82 -17.03
CA SER A 153 3.44 9.17 -17.41
C SER A 153 3.11 7.70 -17.56
N GLU A 154 3.80 7.00 -18.47
CA GLU A 154 3.83 5.53 -18.51
C GLU A 154 4.49 4.99 -17.23
N GLN A 155 3.82 5.19 -16.10
CA GLN A 155 4.19 4.65 -14.82
C GLN A 155 3.89 3.17 -14.89
N ARG A 156 4.94 2.38 -14.69
CA ARG A 156 4.79 0.95 -14.48
C ARG A 156 5.02 0.67 -13.02
N THR A 157 4.30 -0.32 -12.55
CA THR A 157 4.42 -0.81 -11.19
C THR A 157 5.51 -1.85 -11.16
N PHE A 158 6.49 -1.65 -10.28
CA PHE A 158 7.58 -2.59 -10.09
C PHE A 158 7.52 -3.17 -8.70
N LYS A 159 7.76 -4.47 -8.62
CA LYS A 159 7.94 -5.21 -7.38
C LYS A 159 9.40 -5.56 -7.22
N TYR A 160 9.96 -5.19 -6.06
CA TYR A 160 11.33 -5.45 -5.69
C TYR A 160 11.39 -6.32 -4.44
N ASP A 161 11.67 -7.60 -4.64
CA ASP A 161 11.82 -8.60 -3.58
C ASP A 161 13.27 -8.68 -3.11
N ILE A 162 13.45 -8.58 -1.80
CA ILE A 162 14.72 -8.57 -1.08
C ILE A 162 14.69 -9.77 -0.13
N SER A 163 15.41 -10.84 -0.47
CA SER A 163 15.44 -12.09 0.28
C SER A 163 16.71 -12.22 1.11
N ILE A 164 16.56 -12.50 2.41
CA ILE A 164 17.67 -12.83 3.31
C ILE A 164 17.98 -14.33 3.16
N THR A 165 18.98 -14.64 2.34
CA THR A 165 19.34 -16.02 1.98
C THR A 165 19.78 -16.88 3.17
N ASN A 166 20.33 -16.25 4.22
CA ASN A 166 20.81 -16.93 5.43
C ASN A 166 19.83 -16.87 6.63
N ILE A 167 18.55 -16.55 6.41
CA ILE A 167 17.55 -16.40 7.49
C ILE A 167 17.41 -17.64 8.39
N ALA A 168 17.52 -18.84 7.82
CA ALA A 168 17.47 -20.10 8.58
C ALA A 168 18.61 -20.19 9.60
N ASN A 169 19.81 -19.76 9.23
CA ASN A 169 20.98 -19.74 10.11
C ASN A 169 20.81 -18.69 11.22
N LEU A 170 20.29 -17.51 10.87
CA LEU A 170 19.97 -16.47 11.85
C LEU A 170 18.96 -16.98 12.89
N ARG A 171 17.92 -17.69 12.46
CA ARG A 171 16.95 -18.32 13.38
C ARG A 171 17.57 -19.38 14.28
N LYS A 172 18.41 -20.26 13.74
CA LYS A 172 19.10 -21.28 14.54
C LYS A 172 19.98 -20.63 15.62
N ARG A 173 20.65 -19.51 15.29
CA ARG A 173 21.59 -18.84 16.19
C ARG A 173 20.94 -17.91 17.22
N PHE A 174 19.92 -17.17 16.83
CA PHE A 174 19.34 -16.09 17.65
C PHE A 174 17.90 -16.38 18.12
N GLY A 175 17.27 -17.44 17.61
CA GLY A 175 15.88 -17.79 17.86
C GLY A 175 14.89 -17.08 16.93
N ILE A 176 13.71 -17.69 16.75
CA ILE A 176 12.68 -17.25 15.81
C ILE A 176 12.23 -15.81 16.10
N LYS A 177 11.91 -15.50 17.36
CA LYS A 177 11.40 -14.17 17.75
C LYS A 177 12.38 -13.05 17.40
N LYS A 178 13.66 -13.20 17.73
CA LYS A 178 14.68 -12.19 17.45
C LYS A 178 14.92 -12.02 15.96
N SER A 179 14.94 -13.11 15.20
CA SER A 179 15.05 -13.04 13.74
C SER A 179 13.84 -12.39 13.09
N CYS A 180 12.63 -12.53 13.64
CA CYS A 180 11.46 -11.82 13.13
C CYS A 180 11.57 -10.31 13.36
N VAL A 181 11.92 -9.87 14.59
CA VAL A 181 12.18 -8.46 14.90
C VAL A 181 13.27 -7.89 14.00
N PHE A 182 14.30 -8.68 13.73
CA PHE A 182 15.38 -8.32 12.82
C PHE A 182 14.91 -8.06 11.38
N VAL A 183 14.04 -8.92 10.84
CA VAL A 183 13.46 -8.69 9.50
C VAL A 183 12.62 -7.41 9.48
N SER A 184 11.83 -7.14 10.53
CA SER A 184 11.08 -5.89 10.67
C SER A 184 11.98 -4.66 10.77
N GLN A 185 13.17 -4.77 11.36
CA GLN A 185 14.17 -3.70 11.37
C GLN A 185 14.66 -3.40 9.94
N ILE A 186 14.96 -4.43 9.15
CA ILE A 186 15.34 -4.25 7.74
C ILE A 186 14.19 -3.64 6.95
N GLU A 187 12.95 -4.08 7.17
CA GLU A 187 11.76 -3.49 6.54
C GLU A 187 11.65 -1.99 6.82
N ASN A 188 11.80 -1.58 8.07
CA ASN A 188 11.78 -0.16 8.46
C ASN A 188 12.91 0.63 7.80
N TYR A 189 14.10 0.02 7.70
CA TYR A 189 15.23 0.63 6.99
C TYR A 189 14.94 0.80 5.50
N VAL A 190 14.43 -0.23 4.83
CA VAL A 190 14.01 -0.15 3.43
C VAL A 190 12.95 0.92 3.26
N ARG A 191 11.93 0.98 4.13
CA ARG A 191 10.89 2.02 4.13
C ARG A 191 11.50 3.43 4.21
N ALA A 192 12.53 3.65 5.03
CA ALA A 192 13.21 4.93 5.12
C ALA A 192 14.06 5.26 3.87
N LEU A 193 14.56 4.26 3.15
CA LEU A 193 15.34 4.46 1.92
C LEU A 193 14.49 4.86 0.72
N VAL A 194 13.19 4.61 0.78
CA VAL A 194 12.32 4.89 -0.35
C VAL A 194 11.47 6.13 -0.13
N ARG A 195 11.72 7.11 -1.01
CA ARG A 195 11.00 8.39 -1.03
C ARG A 195 9.61 8.17 -1.65
N HIS A 196 8.67 9.05 -1.29
CA HIS A 196 7.39 9.16 -2.00
C HIS A 196 7.61 9.22 -3.54
N PRO A 197 6.80 8.49 -4.34
CA PRO A 197 5.68 7.63 -3.97
C PRO A 197 6.07 6.14 -4.07
N ILE A 198 6.32 5.50 -2.94
CA ILE A 198 6.28 4.03 -2.87
C ILE A 198 4.89 3.63 -2.44
N ASP A 199 4.31 2.69 -3.18
CA ASP A 199 3.01 2.14 -2.85
C ASP A 199 3.08 1.36 -1.55
N ILE A 200 4.04 0.42 -1.44
CA ILE A 200 4.10 -0.49 -0.30
C ILE A 200 5.54 -0.91 0.01
N VAL A 201 5.89 -0.94 1.30
CA VAL A 201 7.02 -1.73 1.81
C VAL A 201 6.50 -2.66 2.88
N MET A 202 6.78 -3.94 2.75
CA MET A 202 6.37 -4.95 3.72
C MET A 202 7.41 -6.05 3.87
N SER A 203 7.29 -6.84 4.93
CA SER A 203 8.06 -8.06 5.08
C SER A 203 7.20 -9.28 5.37
N VAL A 204 7.73 -10.45 5.02
CA VAL A 204 7.29 -11.75 5.49
C VAL A 204 8.40 -12.27 6.41
N PRO A 205 8.38 -11.93 7.73
CA PRO A 205 9.44 -12.29 8.66
C PRO A 205 9.72 -13.79 8.70
N ALA A 206 8.66 -14.60 8.53
CA ALA A 206 8.70 -16.05 8.45
C ALA A 206 9.51 -16.60 7.26
N ARG A 207 9.71 -15.82 6.19
CA ARG A 207 10.53 -16.19 5.03
C ARG A 207 11.80 -15.36 4.89
N GLY A 208 11.95 -14.30 5.69
CA GLY A 208 13.06 -13.36 5.54
C GLY A 208 13.01 -12.59 4.22
N VAL A 209 11.80 -12.32 3.72
CA VAL A 209 11.58 -11.57 2.48
C VAL A 209 11.05 -10.20 2.84
N ILE A 210 11.61 -9.16 2.23
CA ILE A 210 11.10 -7.79 2.25
C ILE A 210 10.71 -7.45 0.81
N THR A 211 9.50 -6.95 0.60
CA THR A 211 8.97 -6.58 -0.71
C THR A 211 8.68 -5.08 -0.72
N ALA A 212 9.24 -4.38 -1.70
CA ALA A 212 8.91 -2.99 -2.00
C ALA A 212 8.17 -2.93 -3.34
N ILE A 213 7.01 -2.28 -3.39
CA ILE A 213 6.23 -2.05 -4.61
C ILE A 213 6.16 -0.55 -4.85
N TYR A 214 6.48 -0.13 -6.07
CA TYR A 214 6.49 1.28 -6.42
C TYR A 214 6.16 1.53 -7.89
N ASP A 215 5.40 2.60 -8.10
CA ASP A 215 5.09 3.15 -9.41
C ASP A 215 6.20 4.10 -9.88
N THR A 216 6.77 3.81 -11.06
CA THR A 216 7.82 4.64 -11.62
C THR A 216 7.96 4.47 -13.13
N SER A 217 8.65 5.40 -13.80
CA SER A 217 8.94 5.23 -15.23
C SER A 217 10.00 4.14 -15.42
N GLU A 218 9.88 3.35 -16.49
CA GLU A 218 10.71 2.14 -16.71
C GLU A 218 12.22 2.39 -16.54
N GLY A 219 12.73 3.53 -17.02
CA GLY A 219 14.15 3.89 -16.88
C GLY A 219 14.62 4.21 -15.45
N THR A 220 13.70 4.53 -14.53
CA THR A 220 14.04 4.92 -13.14
C THR A 220 13.88 3.78 -12.14
N ALA A 221 13.23 2.68 -12.52
CA ALA A 221 13.00 1.53 -11.64
C ALA A 221 14.31 0.88 -11.17
N ASN A 222 15.26 0.70 -12.08
CA ASN A 222 16.58 0.17 -11.78
C ASN A 222 17.38 1.09 -10.83
N SER A 223 17.16 2.41 -10.90
CA SER A 223 17.82 3.38 -10.01
C SER A 223 17.35 3.24 -8.57
N VAL A 224 16.04 3.07 -8.35
CA VAL A 224 15.46 2.84 -7.03
C VAL A 224 15.97 1.52 -6.44
N ALA A 225 15.89 0.43 -7.20
CA ALA A 225 16.38 -0.89 -6.80
C ALA A 225 17.89 -0.86 -6.46
N SER A 226 18.71 -0.23 -7.32
CA SER A 226 20.16 -0.09 -7.10
C SER A 226 20.49 0.72 -5.86
N ARG A 227 19.73 1.78 -5.57
CA ARG A 227 19.90 2.57 -4.34
C ARG A 227 19.63 1.74 -3.10
N ILE A 228 18.55 0.95 -3.12
CA ILE A 228 18.18 0.09 -1.99
C ILE A 228 19.24 -0.99 -1.77
N SER A 229 19.64 -1.73 -2.81
CA SER A 229 20.65 -2.80 -2.69
C SER A 229 22.02 -2.28 -2.26
N LYS A 230 22.46 -1.13 -2.79
CA LYS A 230 23.73 -0.50 -2.40
C LYS A 230 23.73 -0.12 -0.92
N ARG A 231 22.66 0.48 -0.42
CA ARG A 231 22.52 0.88 0.99
C ARG A 231 22.47 -0.32 1.92
N LEU A 232 21.68 -1.34 1.58
CA LEU A 232 21.62 -2.59 2.33
C LEU A 232 22.97 -3.33 2.36
N GLY A 233 23.75 -3.26 1.28
CA GLY A 233 25.08 -3.87 1.22
C GLY A 233 26.15 -3.17 2.07
N THR A 234 25.94 -1.89 2.44
CA THR A 234 26.87 -1.12 3.28
C THR A 234 26.44 -1.04 4.75
N GLU A 235 25.19 -1.40 5.05
CA GLU A 235 24.61 -1.23 6.38
C GLU A 235 25.04 -2.34 7.33
N GLU A 236 25.45 -1.97 8.55
CA GLU A 236 25.76 -2.94 9.61
C GLU A 236 24.52 -3.30 10.41
N PHE A 237 24.02 -4.51 10.17
CA PHE A 237 22.85 -5.02 10.86
C PHE A 237 23.19 -5.69 12.19
N ARG A 238 22.34 -5.49 13.21
CA ARG A 238 22.55 -6.02 14.56
C ARG A 238 21.32 -6.76 15.07
N ILE A 239 21.55 -7.84 15.83
CA ILE A 239 20.53 -8.52 16.64
C ILE A 239 20.93 -8.38 18.11
N GLY A 240 20.23 -7.51 18.83
CA GLY A 240 20.64 -7.06 20.16
C GLY A 240 21.97 -6.30 20.06
N LYS A 241 23.00 -6.76 20.77
CA LYS A 241 24.34 -6.14 20.75
C LYS A 241 25.28 -6.75 19.69
N LYS A 242 24.87 -7.82 19.00
CA LYS A 242 25.75 -8.58 18.10
C LYS A 242 25.56 -8.13 16.65
N ILE A 243 26.66 -7.80 15.97
CA ILE A 243 26.68 -7.58 14.52
C ILE A 243 26.42 -8.93 13.81
N VAL A 244 25.63 -8.87 12.75
CA VAL A 244 25.17 -10.03 12.00
C VAL A 244 25.59 -9.87 10.54
N ASP A 245 26.24 -10.90 10.00
CA ASP A 245 26.49 -11.01 8.57
C ASP A 245 25.19 -11.43 7.86
N VAL A 246 24.66 -10.55 7.00
CA VAL A 246 23.37 -10.71 6.34
C VAL A 246 23.61 -10.82 4.84
N LYS A 247 23.08 -11.88 4.23
CA LYS A 247 23.25 -12.12 2.80
C LYS A 247 21.95 -11.89 2.05
N PHE A 248 21.91 -10.86 1.22
CA PHE A 248 20.73 -10.48 0.46
C PHE A 248 20.75 -11.06 -0.97
N LYS A 249 19.57 -11.40 -1.49
CA LYS A 249 19.29 -11.69 -2.89
C LYS A 249 18.15 -10.79 -3.35
N TYR A 250 18.27 -10.21 -4.54
CA TYR A 250 17.34 -9.21 -5.05
C TYR A 250 16.64 -9.70 -6.30
N HIS A 251 15.36 -9.38 -6.46
CA HIS A 251 14.59 -9.65 -7.67
C HIS A 251 13.66 -8.49 -7.99
N LEU A 252 13.79 -7.92 -9.20
CA LEU A 252 12.94 -6.85 -9.69
C LEU A 252 12.02 -7.41 -10.78
N THR A 253 10.72 -7.20 -10.63
CA THR A 253 9.69 -7.69 -11.54
C THR A 253 8.74 -6.55 -11.92
N SER A 254 8.39 -6.44 -13.20
CA SER A 254 7.31 -5.55 -13.63
C SER A 254 5.97 -6.23 -13.35
N LEU A 255 5.05 -5.50 -12.72
CA LEU A 255 3.70 -5.96 -12.44
C LEU A 255 2.77 -5.58 -13.61
N PRO A 256 1.70 -6.36 -13.85
CA PRO A 256 0.76 -6.07 -14.91
C PRO A 256 -0.01 -4.77 -14.61
N HIS A 257 -0.22 -3.98 -15.65
CA HIS A 257 -1.19 -2.89 -15.68
C HIS A 257 -2.33 -3.32 -16.60
N ALA A 258 -3.58 -2.95 -16.31
CA ALA A 258 -4.61 -3.09 -17.33
C ALA A 258 -4.22 -2.14 -18.46
N VAL A 259 -3.91 -2.70 -19.64
CA VAL A 259 -3.75 -1.89 -20.84
C VAL A 259 -5.13 -1.29 -21.08
N LEU A 260 -5.32 -0.02 -20.71
CA LEU A 260 -6.45 0.76 -21.17
C LEU A 260 -6.41 0.66 -22.70
N GLY A 261 -7.35 -0.11 -23.25
CA GLY A 261 -7.41 -0.39 -24.67
C GLY A 261 -7.30 0.94 -25.40
N LYS A 262 -6.30 1.07 -26.29
CA LYS A 262 -6.32 2.11 -27.30
C LYS A 262 -7.63 1.92 -28.05
N GLY A 263 -8.61 2.78 -27.78
CA GLY A 263 -9.81 2.88 -28.58
C GLY A 263 -9.36 3.05 -30.04
N LYS A 264 -9.73 2.08 -30.87
CA LYS A 264 -9.70 2.25 -32.32
C LYS A 264 -10.77 3.23 -32.73
#